data_AF-A0A7C5N012-F1
#
_entry.id   AF-A0A7C5N012-F1
#
_cell.length_a   1.000
_cell.length_b   1.000
_cell.length_c   1.000
_cell.angle_alpha   90.00
_cell.angle_beta   90.00
_cell.angle_gamma   90.00
#
_symmetry.space_group_name_H-M   'P 1'
#
loop_
_entity.id
_entity.type
_entity.pdbx_description
1 polymer ?
#
loop_
_entity_poly.entity_id
_entity_poly.type
_entity_poly.pdbx_seq_one_letter_code
_entity_poly.pdbx_strand_id
1 'polypeptide(L)'
;MPTDHQSLLLTHTTFVALTPLIPLPFVDDMVQGRLERRMVRLLAEAHGLRIWEEEIKILAHGPRKSVVAGIAKGVVLAPFKKILRKVFIVLTGKKMVDLATQTYHVGWLLDLAFARGWCSPAGPHHAREIRAAIERVLAQVPLATSPVTRALEAGYDSSREALGDLFEMVQAQMGVLRREPRDDQVDGIVDDVERHGVMGKIVEQLRHALVDVPEEHFVDLERRLAGELGELEDGVAADLSEAPPP
;
A
#
# COMPACT_ATOMS: atom_id res chain seq x y z
N MET A 1 -19.68 -11.30 1.17
CA MET A 1 -18.50 -11.13 2.07
C MET A 1 -17.47 -10.34 1.28
N PRO A 2 -16.81 -9.32 1.82
CA PRO A 2 -16.14 -8.24 1.08
C PRO A 2 -14.80 -8.70 0.46
N THR A 3 -14.86 -9.64 -0.48
CA THR A 3 -13.70 -10.22 -1.16
C THR A 3 -13.06 -9.26 -2.16
N ASP A 4 -13.82 -8.30 -2.68
CA ASP A 4 -13.38 -7.45 -3.79
C ASP A 4 -12.44 -6.34 -3.27
N HIS A 5 -12.76 -5.72 -2.14
CA HIS A 5 -11.95 -4.63 -1.56
C HIS A 5 -10.62 -5.15 -1.02
N GLN A 6 -10.64 -6.29 -0.32
CA GLN A 6 -9.42 -6.92 0.17
C GLN A 6 -8.53 -7.33 -1.01
N SER A 7 -9.08 -7.90 -2.07
CA SER A 7 -8.29 -8.25 -3.26
C SER A 7 -7.69 -7.00 -3.92
N LEU A 8 -8.44 -5.90 -3.97
CA LEU A 8 -7.97 -4.62 -4.52
C LEU A 8 -6.82 -4.04 -3.69
N LEU A 9 -6.98 -4.00 -2.36
CA LEU A 9 -5.96 -3.56 -1.43
C LEU A 9 -4.69 -4.40 -1.55
N LEU A 10 -4.83 -5.72 -1.62
CA LEU A 10 -3.69 -6.64 -1.76
C LEU A 10 -2.98 -6.45 -3.08
N THR A 11 -3.71 -6.34 -4.19
CA THR A 11 -3.13 -6.10 -5.52
C THR A 11 -2.33 -4.80 -5.54
N HIS A 12 -2.90 -3.69 -5.06
CA HIS A 12 -2.22 -2.40 -5.02
C HIS A 12 -1.06 -2.37 -4.02
N THR A 13 -1.23 -2.99 -2.86
CA THR A 13 -0.15 -3.19 -1.88
C THR A 13 1.00 -3.94 -2.52
N THR A 14 0.71 -5.01 -3.26
CA THR A 14 1.73 -5.80 -3.96
C THR A 14 2.42 -4.95 -5.02
N PHE A 15 1.67 -4.22 -5.86
CA PHE A 15 2.27 -3.34 -6.85
C PHE A 15 3.19 -2.29 -6.23
N VAL A 16 2.78 -1.64 -5.13
CA VAL A 16 3.63 -0.67 -4.41
C VAL A 16 4.84 -1.36 -3.78
N ALA A 17 4.66 -2.55 -3.20
CA ALA A 17 5.75 -3.33 -2.62
C ALA A 17 6.80 -3.72 -3.66
N LEU A 18 6.41 -3.88 -4.92
CA LEU A 18 7.30 -4.27 -6.02
C LEU A 18 7.99 -3.08 -6.69
N THR A 19 7.62 -1.83 -6.42
CA THR A 19 8.29 -0.67 -7.04
C THR A 19 9.81 -0.63 -6.79
N PRO A 20 10.34 -1.04 -5.62
CA PRO A 20 11.79 -1.11 -5.39
C PRO A 20 12.53 -2.14 -6.26
N LEU A 21 11.83 -3.08 -6.92
CA LEU A 21 12.43 -3.99 -7.90
C LEU A 21 12.86 -3.27 -9.17
N ILE A 22 12.27 -2.11 -9.47
CA ILE A 22 12.65 -1.29 -10.61
C ILE A 22 13.87 -0.46 -10.17
N PRO A 23 15.08 -0.73 -10.70
CA PRO A 23 16.32 -0.12 -10.22
C PRO A 23 16.49 1.29 -10.80
N LEU A 24 15.57 2.19 -10.49
CA LEU A 24 15.56 3.57 -10.99
C LEU A 24 15.21 4.53 -9.83
N PRO A 25 16.19 5.36 -9.38
CA PRO A 25 16.08 6.14 -8.13
C PRO A 25 15.00 7.23 -8.11
N PHE A 26 14.34 7.51 -9.23
CA PHE A 26 13.25 8.50 -9.35
C PHE A 26 11.93 7.89 -9.86
N VAL A 27 12.02 6.76 -10.57
CA VAL A 27 10.84 6.08 -11.10
C VAL A 27 10.12 5.35 -9.98
N ASP A 28 10.84 4.84 -8.97
CA ASP A 28 10.24 4.21 -7.78
C ASP A 28 9.22 5.13 -7.09
N ASP A 29 9.61 6.36 -6.75
CA ASP A 29 8.74 7.33 -6.06
C ASP A 29 7.56 7.79 -6.93
N MET A 30 7.78 7.97 -8.24
CA MET A 30 6.73 8.38 -9.19
C MET A 30 5.70 7.26 -9.40
N VAL A 31 6.16 6.04 -9.63
CA VAL A 31 5.31 4.86 -9.82
C VAL A 31 4.53 4.59 -8.54
N GLN A 32 5.18 4.66 -7.39
CA GLN A 32 4.53 4.53 -6.09
C GLN A 32 3.40 5.55 -5.93
N GLY A 33 3.67 6.85 -6.15
CA GLY A 33 2.65 7.89 -6.03
C GLY A 33 1.47 7.70 -6.99
N ARG A 34 1.72 7.13 -8.19
CA ARG A 34 0.65 6.77 -9.14
C ARG A 34 -0.18 5.60 -8.63
N LEU A 35 0.45 4.54 -8.14
CA LEU A 35 -0.22 3.36 -7.61
C LEU A 35 -1.05 3.68 -6.37
N GLU A 36 -0.55 4.53 -5.48
CA GLU A 36 -1.29 5.00 -4.31
C GLU A 36 -2.54 5.79 -4.73
N ARG A 37 -2.43 6.70 -5.71
CA ARG A 37 -3.60 7.42 -6.26
C ARG A 37 -4.60 6.48 -6.93
N ARG A 38 -4.12 5.49 -7.68
CA ARG A 38 -4.97 4.46 -8.32
C ARG A 38 -5.73 3.66 -7.25
N MET A 39 -5.04 3.25 -6.18
CA MET A 39 -5.66 2.56 -5.04
C MET A 39 -6.76 3.40 -4.40
N VAL A 40 -6.47 4.66 -4.05
CA VAL A 40 -7.45 5.58 -3.46
C VAL A 40 -8.68 5.74 -4.35
N ARG A 41 -8.46 5.94 -5.66
CA ARG A 41 -9.55 6.11 -6.64
C ARG A 41 -10.45 4.88 -6.67
N LEU A 42 -9.85 3.70 -6.77
CA LEU A 42 -10.60 2.46 -6.85
C LEU A 42 -11.34 2.13 -5.55
N LEU A 43 -10.76 2.43 -4.39
CA LEU A 43 -11.46 2.32 -3.10
C LEU A 43 -12.66 3.26 -3.05
N ALA A 44 -12.49 4.53 -3.45
CA ALA A 44 -13.58 5.48 -3.49
C ALA A 44 -14.71 5.02 -4.43
N GLU A 45 -14.37 4.55 -5.63
CA GLU A 45 -15.32 4.01 -6.61
C GLU A 45 -16.07 2.79 -6.06
N ALA A 46 -15.38 1.89 -5.35
CA ALA A 46 -15.98 0.71 -4.74
C ALA A 46 -17.01 1.07 -3.65
N HIS A 47 -16.81 2.20 -2.97
CA HIS A 47 -17.79 2.78 -2.03
C HIS A 47 -18.78 3.76 -2.67
N GLY A 48 -18.79 3.88 -4.00
CA GLY A 48 -19.69 4.78 -4.72
C GLY A 48 -19.39 6.28 -4.50
N LEU A 49 -18.21 6.62 -3.99
CA LEU A 49 -17.78 7.99 -3.71
C LEU A 49 -17.19 8.64 -4.95
N ARG A 50 -17.66 9.86 -5.26
CA ARG A 50 -17.08 10.72 -6.29
C ARG A 50 -16.14 11.73 -5.63
N ILE A 51 -14.89 11.32 -5.45
CA ILE A 51 -13.82 12.15 -4.88
C ILE A 51 -13.10 12.91 -6.01
N TRP A 52 -12.79 14.18 -5.79
CA TRP A 52 -12.08 14.99 -6.79
C TRP A 52 -10.60 14.58 -6.88
N GLU A 53 -9.98 14.75 -8.05
CA GLU A 53 -8.57 14.35 -8.27
C GLU A 53 -7.61 15.01 -7.26
N GLU A 54 -7.91 16.22 -6.81
CA GLU A 54 -7.07 16.91 -5.83
C GLU A 54 -7.19 16.31 -4.42
N GLU A 55 -8.36 15.79 -4.07
CA GLU A 55 -8.57 15.04 -2.83
C GLU A 55 -7.91 13.66 -2.90
N ILE A 56 -7.96 12.99 -4.06
CA ILE A 56 -7.24 11.75 -4.31
C ILE A 56 -5.73 11.95 -4.09
N LYS A 57 -5.16 13.05 -4.61
CA LYS A 57 -3.75 13.38 -4.38
C LYS A 57 -3.43 13.59 -2.91
N ILE A 58 -4.31 14.27 -2.16
CA ILE A 58 -4.15 14.50 -0.72
C ILE A 58 -4.19 13.18 0.06
N LEU A 59 -5.14 12.29 -0.25
CA LEU A 59 -5.28 10.99 0.43
C LEU A 59 -4.10 10.05 0.11
N ALA A 60 -3.57 10.13 -1.11
CA ALA A 60 -2.41 9.34 -1.54
C ALA A 60 -1.08 9.86 -0.94
N HIS A 61 -0.84 11.17 -0.94
CA HIS A 61 0.45 11.73 -0.50
C HIS A 61 0.51 11.98 1.02
N GLY A 62 1.27 11.14 1.74
CA GLY A 62 1.77 11.46 3.08
C GLY A 62 3.20 12.00 3.07
N PRO A 63 3.69 12.64 4.15
CA PRO A 63 5.07 13.08 4.28
C PRO A 63 5.99 11.87 4.42
N ARG A 64 6.38 11.28 3.29
CA ARG A 64 7.46 10.29 3.24
C ARG A 64 8.77 11.07 3.20
N LYS A 65 9.67 10.79 4.15
CA LYS A 65 11.04 11.31 4.11
C LYS A 65 11.67 10.83 2.81
N SER A 66 11.79 11.73 1.85
CA SER A 66 12.61 11.50 0.66
C SER A 66 14.05 11.30 1.13
N VAL A 67 14.52 10.06 1.16
CA VAL A 67 15.93 9.71 1.47
C VAL A 67 16.84 10.06 0.28
N VAL A 68 16.44 11.03 -0.55
CA VAL A 68 17.11 11.38 -1.81
C VAL A 68 18.21 12.45 -1.60
N ALA A 69 18.40 12.97 -0.38
CA ALA A 69 19.46 13.96 -0.12
C ALA A 69 20.90 13.37 -0.09
N GLY A 70 21.09 12.04 -0.17
CA GLY A 70 22.39 11.42 0.16
C GLY A 70 23.18 10.73 -0.96
N ILE A 71 22.56 10.30 -2.07
CA ILE A 71 23.21 9.38 -3.03
C ILE A 71 23.28 10.00 -4.43
N ALA A 72 23.91 11.17 -4.50
CA ALA A 72 24.35 11.77 -5.76
C ALA A 72 25.84 12.12 -5.69
N LYS A 73 26.68 11.14 -5.36
CA LYS A 73 28.11 11.18 -5.69
C LYS A 73 28.53 9.81 -6.20
N GLY A 74 28.82 9.79 -7.50
CA GLY A 74 29.19 8.59 -8.23
C GLY A 74 30.34 7.84 -7.58
N VAL A 75 30.21 6.52 -7.53
CA VAL A 75 31.34 5.63 -7.31
C VAL A 75 31.35 4.57 -8.40
N VAL A 76 32.40 4.62 -9.21
CA VAL A 76 32.80 3.57 -10.14
C VAL A 76 33.11 2.31 -9.32
N LEU A 77 32.23 1.31 -9.35
CA LEU A 77 32.36 0.07 -8.57
C LEU A 77 32.05 -1.17 -9.42
N ALA A 78 32.76 -1.34 -10.52
CA ALA A 78 32.65 -2.54 -11.37
C ALA A 78 32.92 -3.87 -10.62
N PRO A 79 33.87 -3.99 -9.66
CA PRO A 79 34.07 -5.26 -8.94
C PRO A 79 33.12 -5.44 -7.75
N PHE A 80 32.57 -4.35 -7.19
CA PHE A 80 31.61 -4.39 -6.09
C PHE A 80 30.18 -4.72 -6.53
N LYS A 81 29.86 -4.66 -7.83
CA LYS A 81 28.54 -4.98 -8.38
C LYS A 81 27.99 -6.32 -7.91
N LYS A 82 28.82 -7.37 -7.74
CA LYS A 82 28.33 -8.70 -7.33
C LYS A 82 27.96 -8.77 -5.84
N ILE A 83 28.73 -8.12 -4.97
CA ILE A 83 28.46 -8.08 -3.52
C ILE A 83 27.30 -7.11 -3.25
N LEU A 84 27.33 -5.92 -3.86
CA LEU A 84 26.22 -4.98 -3.82
C LEU A 84 24.94 -5.59 -4.35
N ARG A 85 24.98 -6.45 -5.39
CA ARG A 85 23.78 -7.15 -5.87
C ARG A 85 23.12 -8.01 -4.80
N LYS A 86 23.88 -8.82 -4.05
CA LYS A 86 23.33 -9.65 -2.98
C LYS A 86 22.80 -8.80 -1.82
N VAL A 87 23.55 -7.77 -1.41
CA VAL A 87 23.13 -6.85 -0.34
C VAL A 87 21.91 -6.05 -0.77
N PHE A 88 21.85 -5.61 -2.02
CA PHE A 88 20.70 -4.93 -2.61
C PHE A 88 19.50 -5.86 -2.64
N ILE A 89 19.60 -7.12 -3.07
CA ILE A 89 18.48 -8.07 -3.03
C ILE A 89 17.90 -8.21 -1.61
N VAL A 90 18.74 -8.32 -0.58
CA VAL A 90 18.29 -8.45 0.81
C VAL A 90 17.67 -7.13 1.33
N LEU A 91 18.30 -5.99 1.06
CA LEU A 91 17.79 -4.66 1.46
C LEU A 91 16.50 -4.31 0.70
N THR A 92 16.38 -4.71 -0.56
CA THR A 92 15.19 -4.55 -1.37
C THR A 92 14.06 -5.38 -0.75
N GLY A 93 14.29 -6.64 -0.35
CA GLY A 93 13.28 -7.45 0.32
C GLY A 93 12.69 -6.77 1.56
N LYS A 94 13.54 -6.27 2.47
CA LYS A 94 13.07 -5.51 3.63
C LYS A 94 12.32 -4.24 3.22
N LYS A 95 12.84 -3.49 2.23
CA LYS A 95 12.18 -2.28 1.72
C LYS A 95 10.81 -2.60 1.12
N MET A 96 10.65 -3.73 0.42
CA MET A 96 9.36 -4.18 -0.12
C MET A 96 8.36 -4.44 1.00
N VAL A 97 8.77 -5.20 2.02
CA VAL A 97 7.91 -5.50 3.18
C VAL A 97 7.54 -4.20 3.91
N ASP A 98 8.50 -3.33 4.20
CA ASP A 98 8.23 -2.06 4.90
C ASP A 98 7.25 -1.18 4.09
N LEU A 99 7.40 -1.12 2.76
CA LEU A 99 6.46 -0.41 1.87
C LEU A 99 5.09 -1.10 1.79
N ALA A 100 5.05 -2.43 1.69
CA ALA A 100 3.84 -3.22 1.68
C ALA A 100 3.04 -2.99 2.96
N THR A 101 3.70 -3.09 4.12
CA THR A 101 3.11 -2.83 5.43
C THR A 101 2.49 -1.45 5.47
N GLN A 102 3.25 -0.41 5.09
CA GLN A 102 2.75 0.96 5.14
C GLN A 102 1.56 1.17 4.21
N THR A 103 1.65 0.69 2.97
CA THR A 103 0.59 0.84 1.97
C THR A 103 -0.67 0.07 2.38
N TYR A 104 -0.51 -1.14 2.91
CA TYR A 104 -1.64 -1.95 3.39
C TYR A 104 -2.38 -1.24 4.53
N HIS A 105 -1.68 -0.74 5.55
CA HIS A 105 -2.34 -0.05 6.66
C HIS A 105 -3.03 1.24 6.21
N VAL A 106 -2.39 2.04 5.34
CA VAL A 106 -3.01 3.26 4.80
C VAL A 106 -4.26 2.89 4.00
N GLY A 107 -4.17 1.91 3.11
CA GLY A 107 -5.30 1.46 2.30
C GLY A 107 -6.45 0.93 3.14
N TRP A 108 -6.15 0.12 4.17
CA TRP A 108 -7.14 -0.41 5.09
C TRP A 108 -7.85 0.69 5.89
N LEU A 109 -7.10 1.66 6.43
CA LEU A 109 -7.69 2.79 7.17
C LEU A 109 -8.54 3.71 6.27
N LEU A 110 -8.16 3.87 5.00
CA LEU A 110 -8.96 4.60 4.02
C LEU A 110 -10.24 3.85 3.65
N ASP A 111 -10.14 2.55 3.39
CA ASP A 111 -11.30 1.69 3.12
C ASP A 111 -12.30 1.73 4.29
N LEU A 112 -11.79 1.67 5.52
CA LEU A 112 -12.59 1.85 6.74
C LEU A 112 -13.25 3.24 6.79
N ALA A 113 -12.50 4.32 6.55
CA ALA A 113 -13.06 5.67 6.58
C ALA A 113 -14.14 5.88 5.51
N PHE A 114 -14.00 5.26 4.34
CA PHE A 114 -15.03 5.28 3.30
C PHE A 114 -16.24 4.42 3.68
N ALA A 115 -16.02 3.21 4.21
CA ALA A 115 -17.08 2.32 4.66
C ALA A 115 -17.92 2.93 5.78
N ARG A 116 -17.30 3.70 6.68
CA ARG A 116 -17.97 4.43 7.76
C ARG A 116 -18.59 5.75 7.33
N GLY A 117 -18.37 6.17 6.08
CA GLY A 117 -18.84 7.46 5.61
C GLY A 117 -18.21 8.63 6.36
N TRP A 118 -16.97 8.50 6.83
CA TRP A 118 -16.26 9.57 7.53
C TRP A 118 -15.65 10.59 6.57
N CYS A 119 -15.37 10.19 5.32
CA CYS A 119 -14.76 11.07 4.32
C CYS A 119 -15.79 11.81 3.46
N SER A 120 -15.57 13.11 3.29
CA SER A 120 -16.26 13.97 2.32
C SER A 120 -16.13 13.39 0.89
N PRO A 121 -17.18 13.49 0.04
CA PRO A 121 -18.43 14.24 0.23
C PRO A 121 -19.52 13.51 1.05
N ALA A 122 -19.34 12.22 1.36
CA ALA A 122 -20.34 11.46 2.12
C ALA A 122 -20.30 11.75 3.63
N GLY A 123 -19.13 12.14 4.14
CA GLY A 123 -18.86 12.34 5.55
C GLY A 123 -18.47 13.74 5.96
N PRO A 124 -18.36 13.96 7.29
CA PRO A 124 -18.05 15.27 7.87
C PRO A 124 -16.59 15.69 7.66
N HIS A 125 -15.66 14.75 7.47
CA HIS A 125 -14.22 15.07 7.42
C HIS A 125 -13.72 15.27 6.01
N HIS A 126 -12.93 16.32 5.83
CA HIS A 126 -12.25 16.55 4.57
C HIS A 126 -11.11 15.56 4.35
N ALA A 127 -10.75 15.31 3.08
CA ALA A 127 -9.66 14.42 2.70
C ALA A 127 -8.34 14.68 3.46
N ARG A 128 -8.02 15.96 3.72
CA ARG A 128 -6.82 16.34 4.47
C ARG A 128 -6.88 15.93 5.94
N GLU A 129 -8.05 15.98 6.55
CA GLU A 129 -8.26 15.60 7.95
C GLU A 129 -8.14 14.09 8.12
N ILE A 130 -8.79 13.32 7.24
CA ILE A 130 -8.65 11.85 7.18
C ILE A 130 -7.19 11.47 7.02
N ARG A 131 -6.49 12.06 6.04
CA ARG A 131 -5.06 11.79 5.81
C ARG A 131 -4.21 12.09 7.05
N ALA A 132 -4.41 13.24 7.67
CA ALA A 132 -3.65 13.64 8.85
C ALA A 132 -3.96 12.73 10.06
N ALA A 133 -5.21 12.29 10.22
CA ALA A 133 -5.59 11.33 11.26
C ALA A 133 -4.91 9.97 11.05
N ILE A 134 -4.95 9.43 9.82
CA ILE A 134 -4.26 8.19 9.45
C ILE A 134 -2.76 8.28 9.78
N GLU A 135 -2.12 9.41 9.47
CA GLU A 135 -0.71 9.62 9.79
C GLU A 135 -0.42 9.61 11.30
N ARG A 136 -1.29 10.23 12.10
CA ARG A 136 -1.16 10.23 13.56
C ARG A 136 -1.37 8.82 14.14
N VAL A 137 -2.34 8.06 13.63
CA VAL A 137 -2.54 6.65 14.01
C VAL A 137 -1.29 5.84 13.69
N LEU A 138 -0.78 5.94 12.46
CA LEU A 138 0.37 5.16 12.03
C LEU A 138 1.68 5.55 12.73
N ALA A 139 1.81 6.79 13.20
CA ALA A 139 2.94 7.22 14.02
C ALA A 139 2.94 6.60 15.43
N GLN A 140 1.78 6.18 15.94
CA GLN A 140 1.63 5.56 17.26
C GLN A 140 1.79 4.04 17.22
N VAL A 141 1.61 3.41 16.05
CA VAL A 141 1.67 1.95 15.89
C VAL A 141 3.10 1.54 15.53
N PRO A 142 3.73 0.59 16.25
CA PRO A 142 5.04 0.08 15.89
C PRO A 142 4.92 -0.82 14.66
N LEU A 143 4.86 -0.22 13.46
CA LEU A 143 4.67 -0.92 12.19
C LEU A 143 5.69 -2.05 11.99
N ALA A 144 6.94 -1.84 12.36
CA ALA A 144 8.02 -2.82 12.22
C ALA A 144 7.76 -4.14 12.97
N THR A 145 6.92 -4.14 14.01
CA THR A 145 6.59 -5.34 14.79
C THR A 145 5.10 -5.68 14.73
N SER A 146 4.35 -5.03 13.84
CA SER A 146 2.92 -5.27 13.69
C SER A 146 2.65 -6.71 13.19
N PRO A 147 1.51 -7.32 13.55
CA PRO A 147 1.13 -8.63 13.02
C PRO A 147 1.04 -8.64 11.49
N VAL A 148 0.59 -7.53 10.89
CA VAL A 148 0.58 -7.34 9.43
C VAL A 148 1.98 -7.41 8.84
N THR A 149 2.99 -6.78 9.47
CA THR A 149 4.38 -6.90 8.99
C THR A 149 4.85 -8.34 9.02
N ARG A 150 4.60 -9.07 10.11
CA ARG A 150 5.00 -10.48 10.20
C ARG A 150 4.32 -11.35 9.15
N ALA A 151 3.04 -11.10 8.90
CA ALA A 151 2.29 -11.78 7.84
C ALA A 151 2.90 -11.45 6.46
N LEU A 152 3.18 -10.18 6.17
CA LEU A 152 3.80 -9.78 4.90
C LEU A 152 5.23 -10.30 4.75
N GLU A 153 6.01 -10.40 5.83
CA GLU A 153 7.33 -11.06 5.84
C GLU A 153 7.20 -12.55 5.49
N ALA A 154 6.26 -13.26 6.11
CA ALA A 154 6.01 -14.68 5.83
C ALA A 154 5.51 -14.90 4.38
N GLY A 155 4.62 -14.04 3.90
CA GLY A 155 4.15 -14.06 2.51
C GLY A 155 5.28 -13.74 1.53
N TYR A 156 6.11 -12.73 1.82
CA TYR A 156 7.30 -12.41 1.04
C TYR A 156 8.24 -13.60 0.95
N ASP A 157 8.58 -14.23 2.08
CA ASP A 157 9.47 -15.38 2.13
C ASP A 157 8.93 -16.57 1.34
N SER A 158 7.61 -16.78 1.36
CA SER A 158 6.92 -17.80 0.56
C SER A 158 6.88 -17.46 -0.94
N SER A 159 7.05 -16.19 -1.30
CA SER A 159 6.97 -15.68 -2.68
C SER A 159 8.32 -15.44 -3.35
N ARG A 160 9.45 -15.73 -2.69
CA ARG A 160 10.80 -15.36 -3.18
C ARG A 160 11.13 -15.91 -4.55
N GLU A 161 10.69 -17.14 -4.87
CA GLU A 161 10.91 -17.74 -6.19
C GLU A 161 10.12 -16.97 -7.27
N ALA A 162 8.83 -16.73 -7.06
CA ALA A 162 7.99 -15.98 -7.98
C ALA A 162 8.45 -14.52 -8.18
N LEU A 163 8.96 -13.88 -7.11
CA LEU A 163 9.57 -12.56 -7.18
C LEU A 163 10.88 -12.57 -7.97
N GLY A 164 11.66 -13.64 -7.87
CA GLY A 164 12.85 -13.86 -8.69
C GLY A 164 12.51 -13.91 -10.18
N ASP A 165 11.52 -14.74 -10.55
CA ASP A 165 11.05 -14.87 -11.93
C ASP A 165 10.52 -13.54 -12.49
N LEU A 166 9.74 -12.81 -11.68
CA LEU A 166 9.23 -11.49 -12.04
C LEU A 166 10.37 -10.48 -12.26
N PHE A 167 11.39 -10.49 -11.39
CA PHE A 167 12.54 -9.61 -11.52
C PHE A 167 13.34 -9.90 -12.79
N GLU A 168 13.56 -11.16 -13.13
CA GLU A 168 14.24 -11.54 -14.37
C GLU A 168 13.47 -11.11 -15.61
N MET A 169 12.14 -11.27 -15.61
CA MET A 169 11.25 -10.83 -16.69
C MET A 169 11.32 -9.31 -16.91
N VAL A 170 11.17 -8.54 -15.82
CA VAL A 170 11.22 -7.07 -15.87
C VAL A 170 12.61 -6.60 -16.31
N GLN A 171 13.68 -7.25 -15.84
CA GLN A 171 15.04 -6.93 -16.28
C GLN A 171 15.26 -7.21 -17.77
N ALA A 172 14.73 -8.31 -18.30
CA ALA A 172 14.82 -8.64 -19.72
C ALA A 172 14.11 -7.60 -20.61
N GLN A 173 12.94 -7.12 -20.19
CA GLN A 173 12.20 -6.06 -20.89
C GLN A 173 12.91 -4.69 -20.80
N MET A 174 13.43 -4.32 -19.61
CA MET A 174 14.17 -3.06 -19.44
C MET A 174 15.53 -3.07 -20.16
N GLY A 175 16.15 -4.23 -20.38
CA GLY A 175 17.36 -4.35 -21.20
C GLY A 175 17.16 -3.89 -22.65
N VAL A 176 15.91 -3.87 -23.13
CA VAL A 176 15.52 -3.38 -24.46
C VAL A 176 15.19 -1.88 -24.45
N LEU A 177 14.73 -1.34 -23.32
CA LEU A 177 14.35 0.07 -23.13
C LEU A 177 15.53 0.88 -22.58
N ARG A 178 16.40 1.33 -23.48
CA ARG A 178 17.58 2.17 -23.15
C ARG A 178 17.26 3.67 -22.96
N ARG A 179 16.00 4.02 -22.70
CA ARG A 179 15.50 5.40 -22.54
C ARG A 179 14.65 5.52 -21.28
N GLU A 180 14.67 6.72 -20.67
CA GLU A 180 13.79 7.05 -19.55
C GLU A 180 12.34 6.67 -19.88
N PRO A 181 11.68 5.83 -19.07
CA PRO A 181 10.30 5.43 -19.32
C PRO A 181 9.40 6.66 -19.19
N ARG A 182 8.56 6.88 -20.21
CA ARG A 182 7.50 7.90 -20.21
C ARG A 182 6.28 7.40 -19.43
N ASP A 183 5.46 8.32 -18.94
CA ASP A 183 4.30 8.07 -18.05
C ASP A 183 3.26 7.08 -18.61
N ASP A 184 3.19 6.88 -19.91
CA ASP A 184 2.29 5.93 -20.59
C ASP A 184 2.82 4.48 -20.55
N GLN A 185 4.12 4.28 -20.39
CA GLN A 185 4.74 2.96 -20.40
C GLN A 185 4.58 2.23 -19.06
N VAL A 186 4.39 2.96 -17.96
CA VAL A 186 4.21 2.38 -16.61
C VAL A 186 2.90 1.61 -16.52
N ASP A 187 1.80 2.17 -17.04
CA ASP A 187 0.51 1.48 -17.03
C ASP A 187 0.57 0.22 -17.90
N GLY A 188 1.27 0.28 -19.04
CA GLY A 188 1.49 -0.89 -19.89
C GLY A 188 2.26 -2.01 -19.19
N ILE A 189 3.26 -1.69 -18.36
CA ILE A 189 4.01 -2.69 -17.57
C ILE A 189 3.12 -3.29 -16.47
N VAL A 190 2.33 -2.46 -15.78
CA VAL A 190 1.38 -2.92 -14.75
C VAL A 190 0.35 -3.89 -15.37
N ASP A 191 -0.23 -3.50 -16.51
CA ASP A 191 -1.21 -4.32 -17.22
C ASP A 191 -0.59 -5.62 -17.77
N ASP A 192 0.64 -5.58 -18.28
CA ASP A 192 1.34 -6.80 -18.74
C ASP A 192 1.65 -7.72 -17.56
N VAL A 193 2.10 -7.19 -16.44
CA VAL A 193 2.38 -7.96 -15.23
C VAL A 193 1.10 -8.60 -14.66
N GLU A 194 -0.04 -7.92 -14.74
CA GLU A 194 -1.38 -8.48 -14.47
C GLU A 194 -1.72 -9.64 -15.42
N ARG A 195 -1.47 -9.49 -16.74
CA ARG A 195 -1.79 -10.52 -17.74
C ARG A 195 -1.00 -11.81 -17.59
N HIS A 196 0.24 -11.74 -17.10
CA HIS A 196 1.11 -12.93 -16.99
C HIS A 196 0.81 -13.80 -15.75
N GLY A 197 -0.13 -13.41 -14.89
CA GLY A 197 -0.61 -14.24 -13.76
C GLY A 197 0.39 -14.44 -12.61
N VAL A 198 1.65 -13.98 -12.77
CA VAL A 198 2.68 -14.01 -11.72
C VAL A 198 2.23 -13.20 -10.50
N MET A 199 1.57 -12.06 -10.71
CA MET A 199 0.97 -11.29 -9.63
C MET A 199 -0.12 -12.02 -8.89
N GLY A 200 -0.94 -12.82 -9.59
CA GLY A 200 -1.98 -13.62 -8.95
C GLY A 200 -1.40 -14.54 -7.88
N LYS A 201 -0.23 -15.15 -8.15
CA LYS A 201 0.44 -16.02 -7.18
C LYS A 201 0.96 -15.23 -5.97
N ILE A 202 1.61 -14.08 -6.19
CA ILE A 202 2.14 -13.24 -5.10
C ILE A 202 0.99 -12.70 -4.24
N VAL A 203 -0.06 -12.17 -4.88
CA VAL A 203 -1.26 -11.66 -4.20
C VAL A 203 -1.93 -12.76 -3.38
N GLU A 204 -2.02 -13.98 -3.91
CA GLU A 204 -2.63 -15.09 -3.18
C GLU A 204 -1.80 -15.54 -1.98
N GLN A 205 -0.47 -15.56 -2.11
CA GLN A 205 0.43 -15.84 -0.98
C GLN A 205 0.34 -14.78 0.12
N LEU A 206 0.27 -13.50 -0.27
CA LEU A 206 0.07 -12.40 0.67
C LEU A 206 -1.32 -12.44 1.31
N ARG A 207 -2.36 -12.77 0.54
CA ARG A 207 -3.72 -12.99 1.05
C ARG A 207 -3.71 -14.07 2.13
N HIS A 208 -3.11 -15.22 1.82
CA HIS A 208 -3.07 -16.34 2.74
C HIS A 208 -2.33 -15.97 4.03
N ALA A 209 -1.20 -15.28 3.94
CA ALA A 209 -0.46 -14.84 5.12
C ALA A 209 -1.22 -13.82 5.97
N LEU A 210 -2.06 -12.98 5.36
CA LEU A 210 -2.86 -11.98 6.07
C LEU A 210 -4.10 -12.55 6.76
N VAL A 211 -4.53 -13.77 6.43
CA VAL A 211 -5.61 -14.46 7.16
C VAL A 211 -5.23 -14.70 8.62
N ASP A 212 -3.94 -14.86 8.91
CA ASP A 212 -3.43 -15.12 10.26
C ASP A 212 -3.24 -13.84 11.09
N VAL A 213 -3.56 -12.66 10.54
CA VAL A 213 -3.48 -11.41 11.29
C VAL A 213 -4.62 -11.36 12.32
N PRO A 214 -4.33 -11.17 13.62
CA PRO A 214 -5.35 -11.11 14.65
C PRO A 214 -6.32 -9.94 14.40
N GLU A 215 -7.63 -10.19 14.48
CA GLU A 215 -8.67 -9.17 14.28
C GLU A 215 -8.53 -8.02 15.27
N GLU A 216 -7.99 -8.28 16.48
CA GLU A 216 -7.79 -7.26 17.51
C GLU A 216 -6.87 -6.13 17.04
N HIS A 217 -5.92 -6.42 16.14
CA HIS A 217 -5.06 -5.40 15.53
C HIS A 217 -5.88 -4.40 14.73
N PHE A 218 -6.82 -4.88 13.91
CA PHE A 218 -7.69 -4.04 13.09
C PHE A 218 -8.70 -3.28 13.94
N VAL A 219 -9.25 -3.91 14.98
CA VAL A 219 -10.14 -3.23 15.94
C VAL A 219 -9.41 -2.09 16.68
N ASP A 220 -8.15 -2.29 17.07
CA ASP A 220 -7.35 -1.22 17.70
C ASP A 220 -7.08 -0.06 16.72
N LEU A 221 -6.76 -0.37 15.47
CA LEU A 221 -6.57 0.63 14.41
C LEU A 221 -7.84 1.45 14.14
N GLU A 222 -9.00 0.79 14.05
CA GLU A 222 -10.29 1.45 13.90
C GLU A 222 -10.56 2.40 15.08
N ARG A 223 -10.40 1.90 16.32
CA ARG A 223 -10.63 2.70 17.52
C ARG A 223 -9.74 3.94 17.56
N ARG A 224 -8.46 3.81 17.19
CA ARG A 224 -7.54 4.94 17.12
C ARG A 224 -7.94 5.94 16.05
N LEU A 225 -8.32 5.48 14.86
CA LEU A 225 -8.77 6.37 13.79
C LEU A 225 -10.03 7.12 14.19
N ALA A 226 -11.02 6.43 14.75
CA ALA A 226 -12.23 7.05 15.27
C ALA A 226 -11.91 8.10 16.34
N GLY A 227 -10.98 7.79 17.26
CA GLY A 227 -10.53 8.74 18.28
C GLY A 227 -9.83 9.98 17.72
N GLU A 228 -9.02 9.83 16.68
CA GLU A 228 -8.35 10.94 16.00
C GLU A 228 -9.31 11.82 15.18
N LEU A 229 -10.47 11.28 14.81
CA LEU A 229 -11.52 11.98 14.05
C LEU A 229 -12.63 12.53 14.96
N GLY A 230 -12.74 12.06 16.22
CA GLY A 230 -13.82 12.44 17.13
C GLY A 230 -15.09 11.59 16.98
N GLU A 231 -14.98 10.43 16.35
CA GLU A 231 -16.09 9.53 15.94
C GLU A 231 -16.34 8.40 16.95
N LEU A 232 -15.85 8.51 18.19
CA LEU A 232 -15.93 7.44 19.20
C LEU A 232 -17.35 7.23 19.77
N GLU A 233 -18.30 8.13 19.51
CA GLU A 233 -19.57 8.21 20.27
C GLU A 233 -20.86 7.88 19.49
N ASP A 234 -20.85 7.74 18.15
CA ASP A 234 -22.11 7.53 17.39
C ASP A 234 -22.55 6.05 17.22
N GLY A 235 -21.74 5.08 17.66
CA GLY A 235 -21.99 3.65 17.44
C GLY A 235 -22.74 2.90 18.56
N VAL A 236 -22.94 3.49 19.74
CA VAL A 236 -23.50 2.78 20.92
C VAL A 236 -24.88 3.31 21.33
N ALA A 237 -25.29 4.49 20.86
CA ALA A 237 -26.58 5.08 21.23
C ALA A 237 -27.77 4.57 20.38
N ALA A 238 -27.53 3.97 19.21
CA ALA A 238 -28.60 3.60 18.28
C ALA A 238 -29.29 2.25 18.59
N ASP A 239 -28.68 1.37 19.40
CA ASP A 239 -29.16 -0.02 19.58
C ASP A 239 -29.91 -0.27 20.91
N LEU A 240 -30.20 0.78 21.67
CA LEU A 240 -30.96 0.68 22.95
C LEU A 240 -32.32 1.40 22.92
N SER A 241 -32.76 1.91 21.77
CA SER A 241 -34.02 2.66 21.66
C SER A 241 -35.23 1.85 21.17
N GLU A 242 -35.09 0.57 20.79
CA GLU A 242 -36.22 -0.28 20.39
C GLU A 242 -36.47 -1.40 21.41
N ALA A 243 -36.87 -1.01 22.62
CA ALA A 243 -37.69 -1.89 23.47
C ALA A 243 -39.16 -1.48 23.29
N PRO A 244 -40.05 -2.35 22.79
CA PRO A 244 -41.46 -2.02 22.67
C PRO A 244 -42.09 -1.89 24.07
N PRO A 245 -42.97 -0.88 24.30
CA PRO A 245 -43.67 -0.72 25.56
C PRO A 245 -44.65 -1.89 25.83
N PRO A 246 -45.02 -2.12 27.10
CA PRO A 246 -45.68 -3.35 27.57
C PRO A 246 -47.07 -3.60 27.00
#